data_AF-F9UU64-F1
#
_entry.id   AF-F9UU64-F1
#
_cell.length_a   1.000
_cell.length_b   1.000
_cell.length_c   1.000
_cell.angle_alpha   90.00
_cell.angle_beta   90.00
_cell.angle_gamma   90.00
#
_symmetry.space_group_name_H-M   'P 1'
#
loop_
_entity.id
_entity.type
_entity.pdbx_description
1 polymer ?
#
loop_
_entity_poly.entity_id
_entity_poly.type
_entity_poly.pdbx_seq_one_letter_code
_entity_poly.pdbx_strand_id
1 'polypeptide(L)'
;MKWEPIKLLRDVPNSSGRLLIKFTNYFGFDRCAWYERPYSFAKLLAGQHSYNAGYEFDTPRFNSRWLDHGELYKVNGTSLVVAVGHNYGPYEDIIKCATDVAQPLGLRAIVYDRAVDWYYPNETVLVVYMADETFKRYEHKLLSFASVEALI
;
A
#
# COMPACT_ATOMS: atom_id res chain seq x y z
N MET A 1 -13.43 5.43 -7.08
CA MET A 1 -12.11 4.87 -7.41
C MET A 1 -12.09 4.38 -8.84
N LYS A 2 -11.12 4.84 -9.63
CA LYS A 2 -10.95 4.50 -11.04
C LYS A 2 -9.56 3.91 -11.26
N TRP A 3 -9.50 2.72 -11.84
CA TRP A 3 -8.24 2.06 -12.21
C TRP A 3 -7.69 2.65 -13.50
N GLU A 4 -6.44 3.06 -13.49
CA GLU A 4 -5.74 3.67 -14.61
C GLU A 4 -4.41 2.94 -14.88
N PRO A 5 -3.82 3.09 -16.09
CA PRO A 5 -2.45 2.67 -16.33
C PRO A 5 -1.49 3.29 -15.31
N ILE A 6 -0.44 2.55 -14.96
CA ILE A 6 0.54 2.97 -13.96
C ILE A 6 1.28 4.23 -14.41
N LYS A 7 1.28 5.22 -13.52
CA LYS A 7 1.99 6.49 -13.59
C LYS A 7 2.24 6.95 -12.16
N LEU A 8 3.14 7.92 -11.97
CA LEU A 8 3.18 8.66 -10.72
C LEU A 8 1.82 9.37 -10.55
N LEU A 9 1.05 8.99 -9.53
CA LEU A 9 -0.20 9.66 -9.21
C LEU A 9 0.09 11.00 -8.51
N ARG A 10 1.16 11.03 -7.70
CA ARG A 10 1.76 12.26 -7.15
C ARG A 10 3.13 12.50 -7.78
N ASP A 11 3.20 13.47 -8.69
CA ASP A 11 4.47 13.94 -9.26
C ASP A 11 4.92 15.19 -8.49
N VAL A 12 5.86 14.99 -7.57
CA VAL A 12 6.50 16.05 -6.77
C VAL A 12 7.99 16.11 -7.12
N PRO A 13 8.70 17.24 -6.88
CA PRO A 13 10.07 17.44 -7.36
C PRO A 13 11.07 16.33 -7.00
N ASN A 14 10.86 15.65 -5.87
CA ASN A 14 11.75 14.60 -5.37
C ASN A 14 11.21 13.19 -5.61
N SER A 15 10.06 13.04 -6.28
CA SER A 15 9.51 11.73 -6.59
C SER A 15 10.38 10.97 -7.60
N SER A 16 10.33 9.64 -7.55
CA SER A 16 11.17 8.78 -8.39
C SER A 16 10.36 7.79 -9.22
N GLY A 17 10.08 8.15 -10.47
CA GLY A 17 9.46 7.24 -11.43
C GLY A 17 10.26 5.94 -11.64
N ARG A 18 11.60 5.99 -11.46
CA ARG A 18 12.45 4.79 -11.53
C ARG A 18 12.16 3.80 -10.41
N LEU A 19 11.98 4.27 -9.17
CA LEU A 19 11.64 3.40 -8.03
C LEU A 19 10.24 2.83 -8.18
N LEU A 20 9.27 3.65 -8.63
CA LEU A 20 7.93 3.18 -8.98
C LEU A 20 7.98 2.07 -10.03
N ILE A 21 8.68 2.27 -11.15
CA ILE A 21 8.81 1.26 -12.22
C ILE A 21 9.47 -0.01 -11.70
N LYS A 22 10.50 0.10 -10.84
CA LYS A 22 11.14 -1.06 -10.21
C LYS A 22 10.13 -1.85 -9.38
N PHE A 23 9.36 -1.18 -8.53
CA PHE A 23 8.32 -1.80 -7.70
C PHE A 23 7.26 -2.49 -8.56
N THR A 24 6.68 -1.76 -9.51
CA THR A 24 5.54 -2.26 -10.31
C THR A 24 5.95 -3.39 -11.25
N ASN A 25 7.11 -3.32 -11.90
CA ASN A 25 7.62 -4.41 -12.73
C ASN A 25 7.94 -5.67 -11.91
N TYR A 26 8.50 -5.51 -10.71
CA TYR A 26 8.88 -6.64 -9.87
C TYR A 26 7.67 -7.47 -9.41
N PHE A 27 6.59 -6.79 -9.04
CA PHE A 27 5.32 -7.43 -8.64
C PHE A 27 4.34 -7.66 -9.79
N GLY A 28 4.62 -7.15 -10.98
CA GLY A 28 3.76 -7.30 -12.16
C GLY A 28 2.46 -6.51 -12.09
N PHE A 29 2.41 -5.43 -11.30
CA PHE A 29 1.25 -4.54 -11.27
C PHE A 29 1.11 -3.82 -12.61
N ASP A 30 -0.12 -3.67 -13.10
CA ASP A 30 -0.42 -3.04 -14.40
C ASP A 30 -1.48 -1.93 -14.32
N ARG A 31 -2.09 -1.74 -13.14
CA ARG A 31 -3.06 -0.69 -12.86
C ARG A 31 -2.78 -0.06 -11.51
N CYS A 32 -3.05 1.24 -11.42
CA CYS A 32 -3.05 1.99 -10.17
C CYS A 32 -4.34 2.80 -10.01
N ALA A 33 -4.62 3.24 -8.78
CA ALA A 33 -5.69 4.18 -8.48
C ALA A 33 -5.33 5.03 -7.27
N TRP A 34 -5.88 6.23 -7.20
CA TRP A 34 -5.91 7.01 -5.96
C TRP A 34 -6.60 6.22 -4.87
N TYR A 35 -6.04 6.23 -3.66
CA TYR A 35 -6.74 5.68 -2.52
C TYR A 35 -7.91 6.59 -2.15
N GLU A 36 -9.11 6.07 -2.39
CA GLU A 36 -10.34 6.57 -1.80
C GLU A 36 -10.75 5.57 -0.72
N ARG A 37 -10.96 6.03 0.51
CA ARG A 37 -11.27 5.16 1.65
C ARG A 37 -12.50 4.28 1.34
N PRO A 38 -12.35 2.95 1.21
CA PRO A 38 -13.45 2.05 0.91
C PRO A 38 -14.23 1.75 2.19
N TYR A 39 -15.51 1.42 2.07
CA TYR A 39 -16.34 0.95 3.19
C TYR A 39 -15.68 -0.20 3.96
N SER A 40 -15.19 -1.20 3.22
CA SER A 40 -14.31 -2.23 3.78
C SER A 40 -13.00 -2.31 3.02
N PHE A 41 -11.92 -1.98 3.72
CA PHE A 41 -10.55 -2.09 3.25
C PHE A 41 -10.13 -3.55 3.10
N ALA A 42 -10.54 -4.41 4.03
CA ALA A 42 -10.28 -5.85 3.94
C ALA A 42 -10.89 -6.46 2.66
N LYS A 43 -12.15 -6.16 2.36
CA LYS A 43 -12.80 -6.63 1.12
C LYS A 43 -12.11 -6.12 -0.13
N LEU A 44 -11.72 -4.84 -0.15
CA LEU A 44 -11.00 -4.25 -1.28
C LEU A 44 -9.69 -5.00 -1.56
N LEU A 45 -8.89 -5.23 -0.52
CA LEU A 45 -7.58 -5.90 -0.65
C LEU A 45 -7.71 -7.40 -0.95
N ALA A 46 -8.84 -8.01 -0.62
CA ALA A 46 -9.20 -9.36 -1.06
C ALA A 46 -9.70 -9.42 -2.52
N GLY A 47 -9.71 -8.29 -3.23
CA GLY A 47 -10.19 -8.18 -4.62
C GLY A 47 -11.71 -8.23 -4.75
N GLN A 48 -12.44 -8.07 -3.64
CA GLN A 48 -13.90 -8.06 -3.61
C GLN A 48 -14.46 -6.65 -3.82
N HIS A 49 -15.74 -6.58 -4.20
CA HIS A 49 -16.42 -5.30 -4.33
C HIS A 49 -16.57 -4.63 -2.96
N SER A 50 -16.18 -3.36 -2.87
CA SER A 50 -16.31 -2.52 -1.69
C SER A 50 -16.79 -1.15 -2.14
N TYR A 51 -17.87 -0.65 -1.54
CA TYR A 51 -18.46 0.63 -1.93
C TYR A 51 -17.69 1.80 -1.31
N ASN A 52 -17.65 2.93 -2.01
CA ASN A 52 -17.00 4.16 -1.53
C ASN A 52 -17.97 5.08 -0.77
N ALA A 53 -19.24 4.67 -0.58
CA ALA A 53 -20.29 5.47 0.04
C ALA A 53 -20.90 4.72 1.24
N GLY A 54 -20.89 5.36 2.41
CA GLY A 54 -21.42 4.83 3.68
C GLY A 54 -20.96 5.65 4.89
N TYR A 55 -21.64 5.50 6.03
CA TYR A 55 -21.30 6.22 7.27
C TYR A 55 -20.26 5.50 8.14
N GLU A 56 -20.10 4.18 7.95
CA GLU A 56 -19.19 3.32 8.72
C GLU A 56 -18.09 2.78 7.80
N PHE A 57 -16.89 2.65 8.34
CA PHE A 57 -15.71 2.18 7.61
C PHE A 57 -14.87 1.33 8.57
N ASP A 58 -14.25 0.27 8.08
CA ASP A 58 -13.45 -0.65 8.90
C ASP A 58 -12.03 -0.14 9.23
N THR A 59 -11.64 0.99 8.65
CA THR A 59 -10.34 1.66 8.90
C THR A 59 -10.54 3.00 9.60
N PRO A 60 -9.55 3.58 10.29
CA PRO A 60 -9.66 4.94 10.84
C PRO A 60 -9.88 6.02 9.75
N ARG A 61 -10.69 7.05 10.04
CA ARG A 61 -10.99 8.14 9.08
C ARG A 61 -9.78 9.02 8.80
N PHE A 62 -8.97 9.22 9.83
CA PHE A 62 -7.74 9.98 9.80
C PHE A 62 -6.80 9.36 10.82
N ASN A 63 -5.81 8.63 10.33
CA ASN A 63 -4.55 8.53 11.04
C ASN A 63 -3.52 8.93 9.98
N SER A 64 -2.87 10.07 10.17
CA SER A 64 -2.09 10.75 9.13
C SER A 64 -0.87 9.94 8.67
N ARG A 65 -0.63 8.76 9.24
CA ARG A 65 0.56 7.96 8.99
C ARG A 65 0.33 6.49 8.66
N TRP A 66 -0.90 5.98 8.58
CA TRP A 66 -1.10 4.58 8.17
C TRP A 66 -1.14 4.45 6.63
N LEU A 67 -1.83 5.37 5.94
CA LEU A 67 -1.83 5.52 4.49
C LEU A 67 -1.70 7.00 4.12
N ASP A 68 -0.60 7.63 4.52
CA ASP A 68 -0.31 8.97 4.04
C ASP A 68 -0.08 8.92 2.53
N HIS A 69 -0.69 9.86 1.83
CA HIS A 69 -0.65 9.91 0.36
C HIS A 69 -1.03 8.60 -0.35
N GLY A 70 -1.90 7.80 0.27
CA GLY A 70 -2.18 6.42 -0.15
C GLY A 70 -2.52 6.20 -1.62
N GLU A 71 -2.04 5.10 -2.15
CA GLU A 71 -2.24 4.64 -3.52
C GLU A 71 -2.63 3.15 -3.54
N LEU A 72 -3.28 2.72 -4.62
CA LEU A 72 -3.67 1.33 -4.82
C LEU A 72 -3.03 0.80 -6.09
N TYR A 73 -2.58 -0.45 -6.03
CA TYR A 73 -1.97 -1.16 -7.15
C TYR A 73 -2.62 -2.52 -7.33
N LYS A 74 -2.79 -2.94 -8.58
CA LYS A 74 -3.35 -4.25 -8.88
C LYS A 74 -2.78 -4.87 -10.15
N VAL A 75 -3.00 -6.18 -10.27
CA VAL A 75 -2.83 -6.93 -11.53
C VAL A 75 -4.21 -7.14 -12.14
N ASN A 76 -4.45 -6.60 -13.33
CA ASN A 76 -5.73 -6.68 -14.00
C ASN A 76 -6.14 -8.13 -14.28
N GLY A 77 -7.45 -8.42 -14.19
CA GLY A 77 -7.96 -9.79 -14.32
C GLY A 77 -7.68 -10.72 -13.13
N THR A 78 -7.10 -10.20 -12.03
CA THR A 78 -6.85 -10.97 -10.81
C THR A 78 -7.46 -10.31 -9.56
N SER A 79 -7.45 -11.03 -8.44
CA SER A 79 -7.80 -10.52 -7.11
C SER A 79 -6.63 -9.80 -6.41
N LEU A 80 -5.47 -9.67 -7.05
CA LEU A 80 -4.26 -9.14 -6.44
C LEU A 80 -4.35 -7.61 -6.39
N VAL A 81 -4.65 -7.10 -5.21
CA VAL A 81 -4.72 -5.68 -4.89
C VAL A 81 -3.86 -5.42 -3.66
N VAL A 82 -3.05 -4.36 -3.72
CA VAL A 82 -2.32 -3.85 -2.55
C VAL A 82 -2.60 -2.37 -2.38
N ALA A 83 -2.60 -1.91 -1.13
CA ALA A 83 -2.59 -0.51 -0.79
C ALA A 83 -1.20 -0.11 -0.32
N VAL A 84 -0.74 1.05 -0.75
CA VAL A 84 0.58 1.57 -0.44
C VAL A 84 0.43 2.93 0.22
N GLY A 85 1.13 3.13 1.32
CA GLY A 85 1.26 4.42 2.01
C GLY A 85 2.70 4.93 1.96
N HIS A 86 2.84 6.25 1.85
CA HIS A 86 4.11 6.98 1.80
C HIS A 86 4.27 7.79 3.10
N ASN A 87 4.63 7.11 4.17
CA ASN A 87 4.37 7.60 5.52
C ASN A 87 5.56 8.40 6.08
N TYR A 88 5.28 9.60 6.61
CA TYR A 88 6.26 10.40 7.34
C TYR A 88 6.26 10.09 8.84
N GLY A 89 7.43 10.22 9.46
CA GLY A 89 7.59 10.24 10.90
C GLY A 89 8.55 9.17 11.44
N PRO A 90 8.58 8.99 12.77
CA PRO A 90 9.36 7.94 13.41
C PRO A 90 8.89 6.56 12.99
N TYR A 91 9.83 5.65 12.75
CA TYR A 91 9.54 4.28 12.30
C TYR A 91 8.64 3.50 13.26
N GLU A 92 8.89 3.63 14.57
CA GLU A 92 8.12 2.96 15.62
C GLU A 92 6.64 3.35 15.57
N ASP A 93 6.34 4.63 15.34
CA ASP A 93 4.98 5.13 15.18
C ASP A 93 4.31 4.54 13.92
N ILE A 94 5.05 4.44 12.82
CA ILE A 94 4.56 3.89 11.55
C ILE A 94 4.25 2.40 11.70
N ILE A 95 5.15 1.62 12.30
CA ILE A 95 4.96 0.18 12.58
C ILE A 95 3.74 -0.02 13.48
N LYS A 96 3.61 0.79 14.54
CA LYS A 96 2.44 0.74 15.42
C LYS A 96 1.15 1.04 14.65
N CYS A 97 1.12 2.09 13.85
CA CYS A 97 -0.05 2.44 13.04
C CYS A 97 -0.40 1.32 12.03
N ALA A 98 0.60 0.71 11.41
CA ALA A 98 0.40 -0.41 10.50
C ALA A 98 -0.18 -1.63 11.23
N THR A 99 0.31 -1.92 12.44
CA THR A 99 -0.18 -2.99 13.30
C THR A 99 -1.64 -2.77 13.71
N ASP A 100 -1.95 -1.58 14.20
CA ASP A 100 -3.29 -1.21 14.68
C ASP A 100 -4.36 -1.28 13.58
N VAL A 101 -3.96 -1.18 12.30
CA VAL A 101 -4.86 -1.31 11.16
C VAL A 101 -4.88 -2.74 10.60
N ALA A 102 -3.72 -3.36 10.43
CA ALA A 102 -3.64 -4.65 9.74
C ALA A 102 -4.22 -5.79 10.57
N GLN A 103 -3.86 -5.89 11.85
CA GLN A 103 -4.24 -7.03 12.69
C GLN A 103 -5.76 -7.17 12.88
N PRO A 104 -6.52 -6.12 13.23
CA PRO A 104 -7.97 -6.25 13.43
C PRO A 104 -8.73 -6.64 12.15
N LEU A 105 -8.14 -6.33 10.98
CA LEU A 105 -8.73 -6.61 9.68
C LEU A 105 -8.26 -7.94 9.08
N GLY A 106 -7.39 -8.69 9.78
CA GLY A 106 -6.79 -9.92 9.24
C GLY A 106 -5.93 -9.69 8.00
N LEU A 107 -5.37 -8.48 7.87
CA LEU A 107 -4.49 -8.09 6.77
C LEU A 107 -3.04 -8.30 7.15
N ARG A 108 -2.19 -8.31 6.13
CA ARG A 108 -0.74 -8.24 6.26
C ARG A 108 -0.27 -6.84 5.93
N ALA A 109 0.75 -6.37 6.64
CA ALA A 109 1.46 -5.15 6.29
C ALA A 109 2.97 -5.38 6.26
N ILE A 110 3.64 -4.78 5.26
CA ILE A 110 5.09 -4.78 5.16
C ILE A 110 5.55 -3.34 5.18
N VAL A 111 6.52 -3.05 6.05
CA VAL A 111 7.20 -1.77 6.14
C VAL A 111 8.58 -1.95 5.52
N TYR A 112 8.84 -1.23 4.43
CA TYR A 112 10.13 -1.24 3.73
C TYR A 112 10.97 -0.02 4.10
N ASP A 113 12.29 -0.17 3.96
CA ASP A 113 13.27 0.91 4.09
C ASP A 113 12.94 2.13 3.22
N ARG A 114 13.19 3.35 3.73
CA ARG A 114 12.86 4.61 3.05
C ARG A 114 13.49 4.76 1.67
N ALA A 115 14.59 4.09 1.37
CA ALA A 115 15.25 4.16 0.07
C ALA A 115 14.41 3.55 -1.07
N VAL A 116 13.38 2.76 -0.76
CA VAL A 116 12.48 2.18 -1.78
C VAL A 116 11.29 3.05 -2.11
N ASP A 117 10.94 3.98 -1.23
CA ASP A 117 9.78 4.84 -1.40
C ASP A 117 10.01 5.77 -2.61
N TRP A 118 8.99 5.92 -3.46
CA TRP A 118 9.09 6.73 -4.67
C TRP A 118 8.46 8.11 -4.54
N TYR A 119 7.78 8.43 -3.44
CA TYR A 119 7.16 9.73 -3.25
C TYR A 119 8.19 10.76 -2.75
N TYR A 120 8.92 10.43 -1.68
CA TYR A 120 10.12 11.15 -1.23
C TYR A 120 11.19 10.16 -0.75
N PRO A 121 12.01 9.63 -1.68
CA PRO A 121 13.02 8.62 -1.34
C PRO A 121 13.94 9.08 -0.21
N ASN A 122 14.18 8.21 0.77
CA ASN A 122 14.93 8.45 2.03
C ASN A 122 14.23 9.34 3.08
N GLU A 123 13.09 9.94 2.76
CA GLU A 123 12.32 10.76 3.71
C GLU A 123 11.04 10.05 4.16
N THR A 124 10.34 9.38 3.24
CA THR A 124 9.11 8.62 3.50
C THR A 124 9.36 7.13 3.57
N VAL A 125 8.59 6.45 4.43
CA VAL A 125 8.60 4.99 4.59
C VAL A 125 7.49 4.39 3.74
N LEU A 126 7.82 3.35 2.97
CA LEU A 126 6.85 2.65 2.16
C LEU A 126 6.16 1.56 2.97
N VAL A 127 4.84 1.68 3.18
CA VAL A 127 4.03 0.65 3.84
C VAL A 127 3.09 0.01 2.83
N VAL A 128 3.12 -1.31 2.72
CA VAL A 128 2.27 -2.07 1.80
C VAL A 128 1.31 -2.96 2.59
N TYR A 129 0.01 -2.70 2.44
CA TYR A 129 -1.07 -3.52 3.01
C TYR A 129 -1.65 -4.46 1.95
N MET A 130 -1.95 -5.68 2.35
CA MET A 130 -2.51 -6.70 1.47
C MET A 130 -3.31 -7.75 2.24
N ALA A 131 -4.21 -8.45 1.54
CA ALA A 131 -4.84 -9.65 2.08
C ALA A 131 -3.81 -10.78 2.27
N ASP A 132 -4.07 -11.69 3.21
CA ASP A 132 -3.19 -12.82 3.50
C ASP A 132 -2.97 -13.73 2.28
N GLU A 133 -3.99 -13.93 1.44
CA GLU A 133 -3.87 -14.68 0.19
C GLU A 133 -2.93 -14.00 -0.82
N THR A 134 -2.93 -12.66 -0.86
CA THR A 134 -1.98 -11.89 -1.69
C THR A 134 -0.57 -12.03 -1.13
N PHE A 135 -0.40 -11.95 0.19
CA PHE A 135 0.88 -12.17 0.85
C PHE A 135 1.46 -13.56 0.53
N LYS A 136 0.69 -14.63 0.73
CA LYS A 136 1.13 -16.01 0.45
C LYS A 136 1.61 -16.22 -0.99
N ARG A 137 0.98 -15.54 -1.96
CA ARG A 137 1.38 -15.60 -3.38
C ARG A 137 2.69 -14.87 -3.66
N TYR A 138 3.00 -13.84 -2.88
CA TYR A 138 4.15 -12.96 -3.11
C TYR A 138 5.21 -13.02 -2.01
N GLU A 139 5.06 -13.86 -0.99
CA GLU A 139 5.90 -13.86 0.21
C GLU A 139 7.40 -13.77 -0.12
N HIS A 140 7.91 -14.71 -0.91
CA HIS A 140 9.31 -14.71 -1.32
C HIS A 140 9.71 -13.41 -2.06
N LYS A 141 8.87 -12.91 -2.96
CA LYS A 141 9.13 -11.66 -3.70
C LYS A 141 9.12 -10.46 -2.75
N LEU A 142 8.14 -10.37 -1.87
CA LEU A 142 7.99 -9.27 -0.92
C LEU A 142 9.19 -9.19 0.04
N LEU A 143 9.65 -10.33 0.53
CA LEU A 143 10.79 -10.42 1.45
C LEU A 143 12.15 -10.22 0.78
N SER A 144 12.23 -10.31 -0.56
CA SER A 144 13.49 -10.16 -1.32
C SER A 144 13.55 -8.89 -2.18
N PHE A 145 12.47 -8.12 -2.29
CA PHE A 145 12.42 -6.90 -3.08
C PHE A 145 13.41 -5.84 -2.59
N ALA A 146 13.47 -5.66 -1.27
CA ALA A 146 14.33 -4.72 -0.58
C ALA A 146 14.42 -5.06 0.91
N SER A 147 15.19 -4.28 1.67
CA SER A 147 15.24 -4.40 3.12
C SER A 147 13.86 -4.16 3.72
N VAL A 148 13.37 -5.17 4.45
CA VAL A 148 12.12 -5.12 5.22
C VAL A 148 12.45 -4.69 6.63
N GLU A 149 11.83 -3.61 7.09
CA GLU A 149 11.97 -3.12 8.46
C GLU A 149 10.98 -3.80 9.41
N ALA A 150 9.77 -4.12 8.93
CA ALA A 150 8.78 -4.87 9.69
C ALA A 150 7.84 -5.69 8.80
N LEU A 151 7.44 -6.85 9.31
CA LEU A 151 6.37 -7.68 8.77
C LEU A 151 5.31 -7.86 9.87
N ILE A 152 4.06 -7.51 9.55
CA ILE A 152 2.91 -7.46 10.45
C ILE A 152 1.84 -8.41 9.90
#